data_AF-A0A182PU60-F1
#
_entry.id   AF-A0A182PU60-F1
#
_cell.length_a   1.000
_cell.length_b   1.000
_cell.length_c   1.000
_cell.angle_alpha   90.00
_cell.angle_beta   90.00
_cell.angle_gamma   90.00
#
_symmetry.space_group_name_H-M   'P 1'
#
loop_
_entity.id
_entity.type
_entity.pdbx_description
1 polymer ?
#
loop_
_entity_poly.entity_id
_entity_poly.type
_entity_poly.pdbx_seq_one_letter_code
_entity_poly.pdbx_strand_id
1 'polypeptide(L)'
;MLDALKFFLFVILLLVTIMLNQHVTSKRSAELDLELLWRIQDTKGVFVIQNQTVPSGVYSALEQSMIIGSLLEDYNDYNTSWVGETDWIYRTNLSCLAEDYRYVLLTFHGVDTFASVYLGEKLLGVTDNMFVRYRYDVKQL
;
A
#
# COMPACT_ATOMS: atom_id res chain seq x y z
N MET A 1 60.33 -26.54 -5.18
CA MET A 1 60.20 -25.52 -4.11
C MET A 1 59.51 -24.25 -4.62
N LEU A 2 59.93 -23.69 -5.77
CA LEU A 2 59.35 -22.47 -6.34
C LEU A 2 57.86 -22.61 -6.74
N ASP A 3 57.43 -23.77 -7.24
CA ASP A 3 56.04 -23.98 -7.69
C ASP A 3 55.05 -24.10 -6.52
N ALA A 4 55.49 -24.70 -5.41
CA ALA A 4 54.70 -24.76 -4.17
C ALA A 4 54.50 -23.35 -3.56
N LEU A 5 55.52 -22.50 -3.63
CA LEU A 5 55.44 -21.12 -3.16
C LEU A 5 54.48 -20.28 -4.03
N LYS A 6 54.53 -20.43 -5.35
CA LYS A 6 53.60 -19.76 -6.29
C LYS A 6 52.16 -20.19 -6.07
N PHE A 7 51.92 -21.48 -5.85
CA PHE A 7 50.59 -22.01 -5.55
C PHE A 7 50.04 -21.41 -4.25
N PHE A 8 50.85 -21.36 -3.19
CA PHE A 8 50.44 -20.78 -1.90
C PHE A 8 50.14 -19.28 -2.02
N LEU A 9 50.97 -18.54 -2.77
CA LEU A 9 50.74 -17.11 -3.01
C LEU A 9 49.43 -16.86 -3.79
N PHE A 10 49.13 -17.71 -4.78
CA PHE A 10 47.88 -17.65 -5.54
C PHE A 10 46.66 -17.91 -4.64
N VAL A 11 46.72 -18.91 -3.75
CA VAL A 11 45.63 -19.21 -2.82
C VAL A 11 45.40 -18.07 -1.84
N ILE A 12 46.47 -17.46 -1.30
CA ILE A 12 46.34 -16.27 -0.43
C ILE A 12 45.69 -15.12 -1.20
N LEU A 13 46.14 -14.83 -2.42
CA LEU A 13 45.57 -13.77 -3.24
C LEU A 13 44.08 -14.02 -3.52
N LEU A 14 43.71 -15.27 -3.82
CA LEU A 14 42.32 -15.67 -4.05
C LEU A 14 41.48 -15.48 -2.79
N LEU A 15 41.97 -15.92 -1.62
CA LEU A 15 41.27 -15.75 -0.35
C LEU A 15 41.11 -14.28 0.04
N VAL A 16 42.13 -13.45 -0.17
CA VAL A 16 42.06 -11.99 0.06
C VAL A 16 41.03 -11.36 -0.88
N THR A 17 40.99 -11.77 -2.16
CA THR A 17 40.02 -11.25 -3.13
C THR A 17 38.58 -11.63 -2.75
N ILE A 18 38.36 -12.84 -2.20
CA ILE A 18 37.05 -13.27 -1.69
C ILE A 18 36.65 -12.48 -0.43
N MET A 19 37.59 -12.28 0.49
CA MET A 19 37.36 -11.48 1.72
C MET A 19 37.06 -10.00 1.40
N LEU A 20 37.74 -9.41 0.42
CA LEU A 20 37.49 -8.04 -0.03
C LEU A 20 36.15 -7.89 -0.77
N ASN A 21 35.63 -8.97 -1.37
CA ASN A 21 34.30 -9.00 -2.03
C ASN A 21 33.12 -9.21 -1.06
N GLN A 22 33.33 -9.20 0.26
CA GLN A 22 32.25 -9.37 1.23
C GLN A 22 31.29 -8.18 1.34
N HIS A 23 31.57 -7.07 0.66
CA HIS A 23 30.67 -5.92 0.60
C HIS A 23 29.82 -5.90 -0.69
N VAL A 24 29.09 -6.98 -0.94
CA VAL A 24 27.90 -6.90 -1.79
C VAL A 24 26.74 -6.43 -0.91
N THR A 25 26.64 -5.13 -0.68
CA THR A 25 25.44 -4.55 -0.05
C THR A 25 24.31 -4.58 -1.07
N SER A 26 23.43 -5.60 -0.99
CA SER A 26 22.18 -5.59 -1.74
C SER A 26 21.27 -4.48 -1.20
N LYS A 27 20.61 -3.74 -2.10
CA LYS A 27 19.56 -2.80 -1.70
C LYS A 27 18.35 -3.61 -1.23
N ARG A 28 18.03 -3.54 0.07
CA ARG A 28 16.83 -4.17 0.62
C ARG A 28 15.58 -3.42 0.15
N SER A 29 14.63 -4.14 -0.43
CA SER A 29 13.29 -3.64 -0.79
C SER A 29 12.25 -4.63 -0.29
N ALA A 30 11.13 -4.11 0.18
CA ALA A 30 9.96 -4.89 0.55
C ALA A 30 8.71 -4.13 0.10
N GLU A 31 7.64 -4.88 -0.16
CA GLU A 31 6.33 -4.36 -0.48
C GLU A 31 5.36 -4.91 0.56
N LEU A 32 4.58 -4.02 1.15
CA LEU A 32 3.48 -4.37 2.03
C LEU A 32 2.20 -4.07 1.29
N ASP A 33 1.47 -5.12 0.96
CA ASP A 33 0.14 -4.97 0.38
C ASP A 33 -0.85 -4.54 1.47
N LEU A 34 -1.69 -3.57 1.12
CA LEU A 34 -2.74 -3.04 1.97
C LEU A 34 -4.12 -3.52 1.53
N GLU A 35 -4.26 -4.54 0.68
CA GLU A 35 -5.57 -4.99 0.16
C GLU A 35 -6.61 -5.37 1.24
N LEU A 36 -6.19 -5.84 2.41
CA LEU A 36 -7.09 -6.45 3.40
C LEU A 36 -7.45 -5.52 4.57
N LEU A 37 -8.55 -5.88 5.25
CA LEU A 37 -8.97 -5.32 6.54
C LEU A 37 -9.33 -3.83 6.51
N TRP A 38 -9.87 -3.36 5.38
CA TRP A 38 -10.42 -2.01 5.30
C TRP A 38 -11.77 -1.93 6.00
N ARG A 39 -11.99 -0.80 6.65
CA ARG A 39 -13.29 -0.35 7.12
C ARG A 39 -13.76 0.77 6.19
N ILE A 40 -14.99 0.66 5.70
CA ILE A 40 -15.67 1.70 4.92
C ILE A 40 -16.80 2.24 5.79
N GLN A 41 -16.90 3.55 5.92
CA GLN A 41 -17.99 4.18 6.65
C GLN A 41 -18.38 5.52 6.05
N ASP A 42 -19.60 5.97 6.30
CA ASP A 42 -19.97 7.36 6.01
C ASP A 42 -19.39 8.32 7.06
N THR A 43 -19.36 9.61 6.74
CA THR A 43 -18.88 10.66 7.65
C THR A 43 -19.68 10.79 8.94
N LYS A 44 -20.95 10.37 8.96
CA LYS A 44 -21.80 10.39 10.17
C LYS A 44 -21.68 9.10 10.99
N GLY A 45 -21.06 8.05 10.44
CA GLY A 45 -20.86 6.75 11.09
C GLY A 45 -22.14 5.94 11.24
N VAL A 46 -23.17 6.23 10.43
CA VAL A 46 -24.43 5.47 10.37
C VAL A 46 -24.22 4.12 9.71
N PHE A 47 -23.48 4.11 8.59
CA PHE A 47 -23.11 2.92 7.85
C PHE A 47 -21.67 2.59 8.13
N VAL A 48 -21.41 1.38 8.60
CA VAL A 48 -20.06 0.90 8.90
C VAL A 48 -19.91 -0.52 8.39
N ILE A 49 -19.00 -0.69 7.44
CA ILE A 49 -18.66 -1.95 6.82
C ILE A 49 -17.24 -2.31 7.24
N GLN A 50 -17.07 -3.49 7.82
CA GLN A 50 -15.77 -3.97 8.33
C GLN A 50 -15.16 -5.00 7.37
N ASN A 51 -13.87 -5.27 7.55
CA ASN A 51 -13.15 -6.37 6.91
C ASN A 51 -13.28 -6.42 5.38
N GLN A 52 -13.30 -5.25 4.75
CA GLN A 52 -13.36 -5.11 3.31
C GLN A 52 -11.99 -5.37 2.67
N THR A 53 -12.04 -5.95 1.48
CA THR A 53 -10.89 -6.07 0.59
C THR A 53 -10.97 -4.94 -0.44
N VAL A 54 -9.84 -4.26 -0.68
CA VAL A 54 -9.67 -3.32 -1.80
C VAL A 54 -8.81 -4.01 -2.87
N PRO A 55 -8.87 -3.60 -4.16
CA PRO A 55 -9.71 -2.56 -4.74
C PRO A 55 -11.22 -2.84 -4.60
N SER A 56 -11.98 -1.85 -4.14
CA SER A 56 -13.44 -1.95 -3.97
C SER A 56 -14.10 -0.58 -4.05
N GLY A 57 -15.31 -0.52 -4.60
CA GLY A 57 -16.16 0.65 -4.60
C GLY A 57 -17.21 0.61 -3.49
N VAL A 58 -17.66 1.78 -3.04
CA VAL A 58 -18.66 1.92 -1.96
C VAL A 58 -19.93 1.14 -2.26
N TYR A 59 -20.46 1.30 -3.47
CA TYR A 59 -21.65 0.61 -3.96
C TYR A 59 -21.54 -0.92 -3.84
N SER A 60 -20.43 -1.50 -4.30
CA SER A 60 -20.17 -2.94 -4.19
C SER A 60 -20.04 -3.39 -2.75
N ALA A 61 -19.39 -2.61 -1.89
CA ALA A 61 -19.25 -2.93 -0.47
C ALA A 61 -20.61 -2.93 0.26
N LEU A 62 -21.49 -1.96 -0.05
CA LEU A 62 -22.83 -1.87 0.51
C LEU A 62 -23.71 -3.03 0.06
N GLU A 63 -23.67 -3.40 -1.23
CA GLU A 63 -24.42 -4.54 -1.79
C GLU A 63 -23.94 -5.86 -1.17
N GLN A 64 -22.62 -6.09 -1.09
CA GLN A 64 -22.04 -7.29 -0.44
C GLN A 64 -22.39 -7.39 1.04
N SER A 65 -22.60 -6.25 1.70
CA SER A 65 -23.02 -6.18 3.10
C SER A 65 -24.54 -6.21 3.28
N MET A 66 -25.30 -6.35 2.19
CA MET A 66 -26.77 -6.35 2.16
C MET A 66 -27.39 -5.08 2.76
N ILE A 67 -26.66 -3.95 2.75
CA ILE A 67 -27.17 -2.64 3.18
C ILE A 67 -28.06 -2.04 2.08
N ILE A 68 -27.69 -2.30 0.82
CA ILE A 68 -28.52 -2.01 -0.35
C ILE A 68 -28.79 -3.31 -1.10
N GLY A 69 -29.88 -3.34 -1.87
CA GLY A 69 -30.17 -4.42 -2.81
C GLY A 69 -29.28 -4.34 -4.04
N SER A 70 -29.52 -5.21 -5.02
CA SER A 70 -28.71 -5.17 -6.24
C SER A 70 -28.90 -3.89 -7.02
N LEU A 71 -27.80 -3.24 -7.39
CA LEU A 71 -27.84 -1.96 -8.09
C LEU A 71 -28.44 -2.04 -9.49
N LEU A 72 -28.41 -3.24 -10.08
CA LEU A 72 -28.90 -3.47 -11.44
C LEU A 72 -30.39 -3.81 -11.49
N GLU A 73 -31.07 -3.82 -10.34
CA GLU A 73 -32.49 -4.17 -10.23
C GLU A 73 -33.39 -2.94 -10.10
N ASP A 74 -34.52 -2.99 -10.82
CA ASP A 74 -35.64 -2.05 -10.74
C ASP A 74 -35.24 -0.56 -10.74
N TYR A 75 -35.51 0.12 -9.62
CA TYR A 75 -35.29 1.55 -9.39
C TYR A 75 -34.16 1.79 -8.38
N ASN A 76 -33.26 0.82 -8.21
CA ASN A 76 -32.19 0.93 -7.21
C ASN A 76 -31.15 1.99 -7.60
N ASP A 77 -31.04 2.36 -8.87
CA ASP A 77 -30.29 3.55 -9.29
C ASP A 77 -30.80 4.83 -8.61
N TYR A 78 -32.12 5.01 -8.54
CA TYR A 78 -32.76 6.12 -7.85
C TYR A 78 -32.76 5.93 -6.32
N ASN A 79 -33.15 4.74 -5.84
CA ASN A 79 -33.28 4.47 -4.41
C ASN A 79 -31.93 4.49 -3.66
N THR A 80 -30.82 4.28 -4.37
CA THR A 80 -29.45 4.31 -3.82
C THR A 80 -28.66 5.57 -4.22
N SER A 81 -29.34 6.58 -4.79
CA SER A 81 -28.73 7.87 -5.15
C SER A 81 -28.01 8.55 -3.98
N TRP A 82 -28.55 8.41 -2.76
CA TRP A 82 -27.96 8.95 -1.53
C TRP A 82 -26.51 8.49 -1.29
N VAL A 83 -26.11 7.33 -1.83
CA VAL A 83 -24.74 6.80 -1.68
C VAL A 83 -23.73 7.74 -2.35
N GLY A 84 -24.03 8.25 -3.54
CA GLY A 84 -23.17 9.19 -4.27
C GLY A 84 -23.17 10.62 -3.70
N GLU A 85 -24.21 10.97 -2.92
CA GLU A 85 -24.31 12.26 -2.20
C GLU A 85 -23.65 12.22 -0.81
N THR A 86 -23.12 11.07 -0.41
CA THR A 86 -22.52 10.84 0.90
C THR A 86 -21.00 10.78 0.78
N ASP A 87 -20.30 11.45 1.69
CA ASP A 87 -18.86 11.30 1.82
C ASP A 87 -18.51 9.99 2.56
N TRP A 88 -17.59 9.22 1.98
CA TRP A 88 -17.16 7.93 2.50
C TRP A 88 -15.70 7.95 2.94
N ILE A 89 -15.43 7.25 4.04
CA ILE A 89 -14.11 7.14 4.65
C ILE A 89 -13.67 5.67 4.56
N TYR A 90 -12.57 5.44 3.85
CA TYR A 90 -11.83 4.19 3.86
C TYR A 90 -10.73 4.27 4.92
N ARG A 91 -10.67 3.30 5.83
CA ARG A 91 -9.66 3.24 6.89
C ARG A 91 -9.09 1.84 7.01
N THR A 92 -7.77 1.73 7.08
CA THR A 92 -7.08 0.50 7.48
C THR A 92 -5.97 0.84 8.47
N ASN A 93 -5.44 -0.19 9.13
CA ASN A 93 -4.25 -0.07 9.96
C ASN A 93 -3.08 -0.71 9.24
N LEU A 94 -1.94 -0.03 9.23
CA LEU A 94 -0.70 -0.58 8.70
C LEU A 94 0.32 -0.69 9.83
N SER A 95 1.11 -1.77 9.79
CA SER A 95 2.26 -1.98 10.66
C SER A 95 3.45 -2.35 9.78
N CYS A 96 4.51 -1.55 9.83
CA CYS A 96 5.74 -1.84 9.09
C CYS A 96 6.98 -1.39 9.87
N LEU A 97 8.08 -2.13 9.70
CA LEU A 97 9.39 -1.75 10.22
C LEU A 97 10.06 -0.78 9.24
N ALA A 98 9.63 0.48 9.29
CA ALA A 98 10.11 1.52 8.38
C ALA A 98 11.61 1.85 8.60
N GLU A 99 12.15 1.64 9.80
CA GLU A 99 13.49 2.07 10.22
C GLU A 99 14.62 1.55 9.33
N ASP A 100 14.54 0.29 8.90
CA ASP A 100 15.56 -0.39 8.10
C ASP A 100 15.66 0.11 6.65
N TYR A 101 14.70 0.90 6.18
CA TYR A 101 14.60 1.31 4.79
C TYR A 101 14.98 2.77 4.59
N ARG A 102 15.70 3.07 3.50
CA ARG A 102 16.05 4.46 3.16
C ARG A 102 14.86 5.28 2.66
N TYR A 103 13.91 4.63 2.01
CA TYR A 103 12.68 5.23 1.48
C TYR A 103 11.51 4.33 1.84
N VAL A 104 10.38 4.94 2.20
CA VAL A 104 9.12 4.24 2.44
C VAL A 104 8.06 5.01 1.69
N LEU A 105 7.45 4.38 0.67
CA LEU A 105 6.49 5.03 -0.20
C LEU A 105 5.12 4.40 0.00
N LEU A 106 4.13 5.20 0.39
CA LEU A 106 2.72 4.81 0.30
C LEU A 106 2.23 5.08 -1.11
N THR A 107 1.83 4.03 -1.83
CA THR A 107 1.43 4.12 -3.24
C THR A 107 -0.03 3.72 -3.41
N PHE A 108 -0.82 4.60 -4.03
CA PHE A 108 -2.17 4.29 -4.51
C PHE A 108 -2.12 4.20 -6.04
N HIS A 109 -2.49 3.03 -6.58
CA HIS A 109 -2.48 2.80 -8.02
C HIS A 109 -3.64 3.50 -8.74
N GLY A 110 -4.74 3.75 -8.04
CA GLY A 110 -5.87 4.58 -8.47
C GLY A 110 -6.74 4.91 -7.25
N VAL A 111 -7.37 6.09 -7.27
CA VAL A 111 -8.32 6.55 -6.26
C VAL A 111 -9.45 7.24 -7.01
N ASP A 112 -10.67 6.76 -6.86
CA ASP A 112 -11.85 7.32 -7.52
C ASP A 112 -12.66 8.19 -6.56
N THR A 113 -12.66 9.52 -6.69
CA THR A 113 -11.71 10.36 -7.46
C THR A 113 -11.15 11.44 -6.53
N PHE A 114 -12.05 12.17 -5.88
CA PHE A 114 -11.70 13.22 -4.92
C PHE A 114 -11.56 12.63 -3.52
N ALA A 115 -10.35 12.64 -2.97
CA ALA A 115 -10.10 12.14 -1.62
C ALA A 115 -9.02 12.95 -0.93
N SER A 116 -9.10 13.02 0.40
CA SER A 116 -7.99 13.49 1.25
C SER A 116 -7.34 12.27 1.91
N VAL A 117 -6.04 12.08 1.67
CA VAL A 117 -5.30 10.91 2.14
C VAL A 117 -4.55 11.27 3.42
N TYR A 118 -4.85 10.54 4.49
CA TYR A 118 -4.20 10.71 5.79
C TYR A 118 -3.40 9.47 6.18
N LEU A 119 -2.28 9.69 6.88
CA LEU A 119 -1.57 8.66 7.63
C LEU A 119 -1.47 9.13 9.09
N GLY A 120 -2.12 8.40 9.99
CA GLY A 120 -2.38 8.89 11.33
C GLY A 120 -3.20 10.18 11.28
N GLU A 121 -2.69 11.25 11.88
CA GLU A 121 -3.31 12.59 11.86
C GLU A 121 -2.76 13.49 10.75
N LYS A 122 -1.74 13.04 10.00
CA LYS A 122 -1.10 13.87 8.97
C LYS A 122 -1.78 13.71 7.62
N LEU A 123 -2.18 14.84 7.03
CA LEU A 123 -2.57 14.92 5.62
C LEU A 123 -1.33 14.70 4.74
N LEU A 124 -1.37 13.67 3.90
CA LEU A 124 -0.33 13.39 2.90
C LEU A 124 -0.58 14.16 1.60
N GLY A 125 -1.84 14.30 1.21
CA GLY A 125 -2.24 15.01 0.00
C GLY A 125 -3.71 14.79 -0.34
N VAL A 126 -4.12 15.35 -1.47
CA VAL A 126 -5.45 15.21 -2.04
C VAL A 126 -5.36 14.54 -3.41
N THR A 127 -6.40 13.79 -3.77
CA THR A 127 -6.55 13.20 -5.11
C THR A 127 -7.66 13.92 -5.86
N ASP A 128 -7.52 14.03 -7.18
CA ASP A 128 -8.50 14.70 -8.05
C ASP A 128 -8.64 14.03 -9.43
N ASN A 129 -8.02 12.87 -9.61
CA ASN A 129 -7.96 12.14 -10.86
C ASN A 129 -7.83 10.63 -10.63
N MET A 130 -8.81 9.85 -11.11
CA MET A 130 -8.84 8.40 -10.95
C MET A 130 -7.87 7.62 -11.85
N PHE A 131 -7.30 8.26 -12.87
CA PHE A 131 -6.46 7.61 -13.88
C PHE A 131 -4.96 7.73 -13.60
N VAL A 132 -4.58 8.34 -12.47
CA VAL A 132 -3.17 8.56 -12.12
C VAL A 132 -2.80 7.84 -10.83
N ARG A 133 -1.51 7.53 -10.71
CA ARG A 133 -0.92 6.95 -9.51
C ARG A 133 -0.53 8.06 -8.55
N TYR A 134 -0.88 7.91 -7.27
CA TYR A 134 -0.41 8.78 -6.19
C TYR A 134 0.66 8.09 -5.38
N ARG A 135 1.72 8.82 -5.02
CA ARG A 135 2.85 8.32 -4.22
C ARG A 135 3.24 9.35 -3.18
N TYR A 136 3.35 8.91 -1.94
CA TYR A 136 3.74 9.75 -0.80
C TYR A 136 4.97 9.14 -0.14
N ASP A 137 6.04 9.92 0.06
CA ASP A 137 7.16 9.51 0.90
C ASP A 137 6.76 9.69 2.37
N VAL A 138 6.71 8.58 3.09
CA VAL A 138 6.24 8.50 4.48
C VAL A 138 7.34 8.04 5.43
N LYS A 139 8.62 8.03 5.00
CA LYS A 139 9.75 7.55 5.83
C LYS A 139 9.91 8.30 7.16
N GLN A 140 9.53 9.58 7.20
CA GLN A 140 9.71 10.45 8.38
C GLN A 140 8.45 10.56 9.26
N LEU A 141 7.45 9.71 9.04
CA LEU A 141 6.18 9.70 9.77
C LEU A 141 6.11 8.61 10.82
#